data_AF-A0A963T3V6-F1
#
_entry.id   AF-A0A963T3V6-F1
#
_cell.length_a   1.000
_cell.length_b   1.000
_cell.length_c   1.000
_cell.angle_alpha   90.00
_cell.angle_beta   90.00
_cell.angle_gamma   90.00
#
_symmetry.space_group_name_H-M   'P 1'
#
loop_
_entity.id
_entity.type
_entity.pdbx_description
1 polymer ?
#
loop_
_entity_poly.entity_id
_entity_poly.type
_entity_poly.pdbx_seq_one_letter_code
_entity_poly.pdbx_strand_id
1 'polypeptide(L)'
;MIEFAAALFLGASKAEIPAEKWNCRNQVEVWCAADGCAATPPDESTPMDIWASAGEAGTGTISACAYTGCWEGAAATSAAVGRLLWIGDDLPFKSVIEGATSDVTLLILAEDGVGFIRVGGIATPLLCARRLPYDGEE
;
A
#
# COMPACT_ATOMS: atom_id res chain seq x y z
N MET A 1 -33.41 -8.83 -52.94
CA MET A 1 -33.62 -8.40 -51.55
C MET A 1 -32.57 -9.07 -50.71
N ILE A 2 -31.53 -8.33 -50.32
CA ILE A 2 -30.46 -8.79 -49.43
C ILE A 2 -30.38 -7.74 -48.34
N GLU A 3 -30.97 -8.02 -47.18
CA GLU A 3 -30.83 -7.18 -45.99
C GLU A 3 -29.67 -7.73 -45.16
N PHE A 4 -28.56 -6.99 -45.17
CA PHE A 4 -27.42 -7.23 -44.29
C PHE A 4 -27.76 -6.72 -42.89
N ALA A 5 -28.03 -7.62 -41.94
CA ALA A 5 -28.04 -7.30 -40.53
C ALA A 5 -26.59 -7.35 -40.00
N ALA A 6 -25.92 -6.20 -39.97
CA ALA A 6 -24.62 -6.05 -39.32
C ALA A 6 -24.82 -5.88 -37.81
N ALA A 7 -24.68 -6.96 -37.05
CA ALA A 7 -24.60 -6.91 -35.60
C ALA A 7 -23.20 -6.38 -35.19
N LEU A 8 -23.12 -5.11 -34.84
CA LEU A 8 -21.95 -4.49 -34.25
C LEU A 8 -21.73 -5.04 -32.84
N PHE A 9 -20.77 -5.95 -32.71
CA PHE A 9 -20.16 -6.31 -31.43
C PHE A 9 -19.43 -5.08 -30.85
N LEU A 10 -20.14 -4.28 -30.07
CA LEU A 10 -19.54 -3.32 -29.14
C LEU A 10 -18.95 -4.12 -27.96
N GLY A 11 -17.87 -4.83 -28.23
CA GLY A 11 -16.95 -5.29 -27.19
C GLY A 11 -16.27 -4.07 -26.61
N ALA A 12 -16.92 -3.42 -25.65
CA ALA A 12 -16.27 -2.43 -24.81
C ALA A 12 -15.18 -3.15 -24.02
N SER A 13 -13.97 -3.18 -24.58
CA SER A 13 -12.76 -3.46 -23.82
C SER A 13 -12.76 -2.45 -22.68
N LYS A 14 -13.18 -2.89 -21.49
CA LYS A 14 -12.88 -2.17 -20.26
C LYS A 14 -11.35 -2.13 -20.25
N ALA A 15 -10.78 -0.99 -20.61
CA ALA A 15 -9.40 -0.72 -20.27
C ALA A 15 -9.34 -0.85 -18.75
N GLU A 16 -8.80 -1.96 -18.26
CA GLU A 16 -8.49 -2.15 -16.86
C GLU A 16 -7.48 -1.06 -16.54
N ILE A 17 -7.96 0.04 -15.94
CA ILE A 17 -7.06 1.08 -15.42
C ILE A 17 -6.16 0.33 -14.43
N PRO A 18 -4.83 0.29 -14.68
CA PRO A 18 -3.96 -0.49 -13.84
C PRO A 18 -4.11 -0.06 -12.38
N ALA A 19 -4.24 -1.06 -11.50
CA ALA A 19 -4.19 -0.90 -10.06
C ALA A 19 -3.11 0.11 -9.65
N GLU A 20 -3.51 1.20 -8.98
CA GLU A 20 -2.57 2.21 -8.52
C GLU A 20 -1.63 1.60 -7.47
N LYS A 21 -0.33 1.79 -7.68
CA LYS A 21 0.71 1.28 -6.78
C LYS A 21 1.46 2.42 -6.13
N TRP A 22 1.79 2.24 -4.86
CA TRP A 22 2.54 3.18 -4.04
C TRP A 22 3.72 2.48 -3.40
N ASN A 23 4.85 3.20 -3.33
CA ASN A 23 6.00 2.81 -2.54
C ASN A 23 6.32 3.93 -1.56
N CYS A 24 6.37 3.60 -0.28
CA CYS A 24 6.61 4.56 0.79
C CYS A 24 7.81 4.12 1.64
N ARG A 25 8.55 5.10 2.15
CA ARG A 25 9.72 4.89 3.04
C ARG A 25 9.70 5.91 4.16
N ASN A 26 10.13 5.49 5.34
CA ASN A 26 10.32 6.41 6.46
C ASN A 26 11.74 7.00 6.44
N GLN A 27 11.87 8.22 6.97
CA GLN A 27 13.17 8.83 7.28
C GLN A 27 13.46 8.86 8.78
N VAL A 28 12.42 8.68 9.58
CA VAL A 28 12.46 8.57 11.04
C VAL A 28 11.59 7.37 11.40
N GLU A 29 11.94 6.64 12.43
CA GLU A 29 11.13 5.56 12.97
C GLU A 29 10.57 6.00 14.31
N VAL A 30 9.24 6.09 14.39
CA VAL A 30 8.54 6.47 15.61
C VAL A 30 7.79 5.26 16.13
N TRP A 31 7.97 4.96 17.41
CA TRP A 31 7.25 3.93 18.14
C TRP A 31 6.25 4.59 19.08
N CYS A 32 5.02 4.08 19.11
CA CYS A 32 3.99 4.59 20.01
C CYS A 32 3.29 3.46 20.76
N ALA A 33 3.10 3.67 22.05
CA ALA A 33 2.29 2.86 22.96
C ALA A 33 1.29 3.76 23.71
N ALA A 34 0.51 3.18 24.61
CA ALA A 34 -0.53 3.91 25.34
C ALA A 34 0.03 5.04 26.24
N ASP A 35 1.30 4.93 26.66
CA ASP A 35 1.98 5.83 27.57
C ASP A 35 2.86 6.88 26.87
N GLY A 36 3.05 6.79 25.55
CA GLY A 36 3.77 7.81 24.80
C GLY A 36 4.33 7.34 23.46
N CYS A 37 5.09 8.23 22.83
CA CYS A 37 5.81 7.95 21.60
C CYS A 37 7.28 8.34 21.74
N ALA A 38 8.17 7.61 21.07
CA ALA A 38 9.58 7.91 20.98
C ALA A 38 10.07 7.73 19.54
N ALA A 39 10.96 8.62 19.10
CA ALA A 39 11.69 8.45 17.86
C ALA A 39 12.97 7.63 18.12
N THR A 40 13.20 6.61 17.32
CA THR A 40 14.45 5.86 17.31
C THR A 40 15.56 6.73 16.72
N PRO A 41 16.78 6.75 17.30
CA PRO A 41 17.94 7.40 16.69
C PRO A 41 18.16 6.92 15.24
N PRO A 42 18.61 7.77 14.30
CA PRO A 42 18.76 7.39 12.89
C PRO A 42 19.69 6.19 12.63
N ASP A 43 20.68 5.98 13.50
CA ASP A 43 21.65 4.88 13.45
C ASP A 43 21.11 3.57 14.04
N GLU A 44 19.98 3.63 14.73
CA GLU A 44 19.27 2.48 15.32
C GLU A 44 17.95 2.17 14.58
N SER A 45 17.52 3.04 13.67
CA SER A 45 16.33 2.85 12.84
C SER A 45 16.60 1.87 11.71
N THR A 46 15.63 0.99 11.44
CA THR A 46 15.62 0.23 10.18
C THR A 46 14.66 0.91 9.20
N PRO A 47 15.15 1.41 8.06
CA PRO A 47 14.28 1.97 7.05
C PRO A 47 13.24 0.94 6.59
N MET A 48 11.98 1.33 6.70
CA MET A 48 10.84 0.61 6.17
C MET A 48 10.77 0.79 4.65
N ASP A 49 10.40 -0.28 3.95
CA ASP A 49 9.98 -0.24 2.55
C ASP A 49 8.57 -0.79 2.46
N ILE A 50 7.63 0.10 2.11
CA ILE A 50 6.20 -0.20 2.14
C ILE A 50 5.69 -0.16 0.72
N TRP A 51 5.00 -1.21 0.31
CA TRP A 51 4.34 -1.33 -0.98
C TRP A 51 2.85 -1.51 -0.78
N ALA A 52 2.05 -0.70 -1.46
CA ALA A 52 0.60 -0.80 -1.42
C ALA A 52 0.03 -0.74 -2.84
N SER A 53 -0.96 -1.58 -3.11
CA SER A 53 -1.67 -1.62 -4.39
C SER A 53 -3.16 -1.55 -4.12
N ALA A 54 -3.88 -0.66 -4.81
CA ALA A 54 -5.33 -0.70 -4.83
C ALA A 54 -5.80 -1.71 -5.88
N GLY A 55 -6.74 -2.58 -5.53
CA GLY A 55 -7.42 -3.49 -6.44
C GLY A 55 -8.82 -2.98 -6.79
N GLU A 56 -9.64 -3.87 -7.36
CA GLU A 56 -11.04 -3.55 -7.65
C GLU A 56 -11.89 -3.48 -6.38
N ALA A 57 -12.96 -2.69 -6.43
CA ALA A 57 -14.06 -2.70 -5.45
C ALA A 57 -13.65 -2.54 -3.97
N GLY A 58 -12.69 -1.64 -3.67
CA GLY A 58 -12.29 -1.36 -2.28
C GLY A 58 -11.40 -2.43 -1.66
N THR A 59 -10.76 -3.25 -2.48
CA THR A 59 -9.74 -4.22 -2.06
C THR A 59 -8.34 -3.75 -2.46
N GLY A 60 -7.32 -4.42 -1.98
CA GLY A 60 -5.94 -4.11 -2.28
C GLY A 60 -4.98 -5.06 -1.56
N THR A 61 -3.70 -4.76 -1.69
CA THR A 61 -2.63 -5.45 -0.96
C THR A 61 -1.71 -4.42 -0.31
N ILE A 62 -1.11 -4.83 0.80
CA ILE A 62 -0.07 -4.06 1.47
C ILE A 62 1.05 -5.02 1.91
N SER A 63 2.29 -4.55 1.79
CA SER A 63 3.48 -5.17 2.36
C SER A 63 4.28 -4.09 3.04
N ALA A 64 4.47 -4.20 4.35
CA ALA A 64 5.23 -3.28 5.17
C ALA A 64 6.47 -4.00 5.69
N CYS A 65 7.60 -3.81 5.01
CA CYS A 65 8.85 -4.46 5.36
C CYS A 65 9.62 -3.63 6.38
N ALA A 66 10.11 -4.30 7.42
CA ALA A 66 10.99 -3.75 8.44
C ALA A 66 11.90 -4.85 8.97
N TYR A 67 13.14 -4.49 9.33
CA TYR A 67 14.14 -5.44 9.83
C TYR A 67 14.35 -6.61 8.85
N THR A 68 13.99 -7.82 9.26
CA THR A 68 14.23 -9.08 8.53
C THR A 68 12.96 -9.63 7.87
N GLY A 69 11.84 -8.91 7.88
CA GLY A 69 10.58 -9.41 7.36
C GLY A 69 9.56 -8.35 6.99
N CYS A 70 8.38 -8.80 6.58
CA CYS A 70 7.29 -7.93 6.15
C CYS A 70 5.95 -8.37 6.74
N TRP A 71 5.17 -7.42 7.26
CA TRP A 71 3.74 -7.65 7.44
C TRP A 71 3.07 -7.49 6.08
N GLU A 72 2.52 -8.57 5.54
CA GLU A 72 1.98 -8.52 4.18
C GLU A 72 0.72 -9.36 3.98
N GLY A 73 -0.19 -8.84 3.15
CA GLY A 73 -1.42 -9.53 2.81
C GLY A 73 -2.43 -8.63 2.11
N ALA A 74 -3.69 -9.08 2.16
CA ALA A 74 -4.83 -8.32 1.63
C ALA A 74 -5.15 -7.12 2.53
N ALA A 75 -5.67 -6.06 1.92
CA ALA A 75 -6.12 -4.87 2.61
C ALA A 75 -7.44 -4.37 2.04
N ALA A 76 -8.29 -3.82 2.91
CA ALA A 76 -9.38 -2.95 2.49
C ALA A 76 -8.81 -1.59 2.07
N THR A 77 -9.38 -1.00 1.02
CA THR A 77 -8.95 0.29 0.49
C THR A 77 -10.07 1.31 0.48
N SER A 78 -9.72 2.57 0.75
CA SER A 78 -10.64 3.70 0.69
C SER A 78 -9.93 4.94 0.19
N ALA A 79 -10.65 5.80 -0.53
CA ALA A 79 -10.12 7.04 -1.09
C ALA A 79 -11.09 8.19 -0.86
N ALA A 80 -10.58 9.34 -0.42
CA ALA A 80 -11.38 10.54 -0.22
C ALA A 80 -10.55 11.81 -0.41
N VAL A 81 -10.75 12.50 -1.53
CA VAL A 81 -10.14 13.83 -1.82
C VAL A 81 -8.62 13.80 -1.65
N GLY A 82 -7.92 13.04 -2.50
CA GLY A 82 -6.45 12.92 -2.47
C GLY A 82 -5.89 12.13 -1.28
N ARG A 83 -6.73 11.64 -0.36
CA ARG A 83 -6.32 10.79 0.75
C ARG A 83 -6.63 9.34 0.43
N LEU A 84 -5.63 8.48 0.54
CA LEU A 84 -5.73 7.05 0.24
C LEU A 84 -5.44 6.26 1.50
N LEU A 85 -6.24 5.24 1.78
CA LEU A 85 -6.18 4.43 2.99
C LEU A 85 -6.12 2.95 2.64
N TRP A 86 -5.18 2.22 3.26
CA TRP A 86 -5.14 0.77 3.30
C TRP A 86 -5.25 0.30 4.75
N ILE A 87 -6.12 -0.69 4.98
CA ILE A 87 -6.32 -1.34 6.28
C ILE A 87 -6.15 -2.84 6.06
N GLY A 88 -5.11 -3.43 6.64
CA GLY A 88 -4.93 -4.88 6.69
C GLY A 88 -5.01 -5.35 8.14
N ASP A 89 -5.84 -6.35 8.40
CA ASP A 89 -6.05 -6.89 9.74
C ASP A 89 -5.28 -8.21 9.91
N ASP A 90 -4.67 -8.42 11.07
CA ASP A 90 -3.95 -9.66 11.42
C ASP A 90 -2.91 -10.11 10.36
N LEU A 91 -2.21 -9.17 9.73
CA LEU A 91 -1.26 -9.50 8.67
C LEU A 91 -0.07 -10.29 9.25
N PRO A 92 0.29 -11.45 8.66
CA PRO A 92 1.41 -12.24 9.14
C PRO A 92 2.74 -11.54 8.83
N PHE A 93 3.63 -11.54 9.82
CA PHE A 93 5.01 -11.13 9.65
C PHE A 93 5.79 -12.26 8.98
N LYS A 94 6.01 -12.13 7.67
CA LYS A 94 6.81 -13.09 6.91
C LYS A 94 8.28 -12.78 7.10
N SER A 95 8.97 -13.64 7.83
CA SER A 95 10.42 -13.61 8.02
C SER A 95 10.95 -15.03 8.15
N VAL A 96 12.27 -15.21 8.32
CA VAL A 96 12.86 -16.51 8.67
C VAL A 96 12.44 -17.01 10.07
N ILE A 97 11.91 -16.12 10.91
CA ILE A 97 11.30 -16.41 12.21
C ILE A 97 9.79 -16.18 12.07
N GLU A 98 9.00 -17.24 12.26
CA GLU A 98 7.55 -17.19 12.07
C GLU A 98 6.80 -16.76 13.35
N GLY A 99 5.57 -16.27 13.17
CA GLY A 99 4.54 -16.31 14.22
C GLY A 99 4.00 -14.96 14.73
N ALA A 100 4.57 -13.83 14.32
CA ALA A 100 4.00 -12.52 14.67
C ALA A 100 2.92 -12.09 13.65
N THR A 101 1.85 -11.47 14.12
CA THR A 101 0.84 -10.79 13.29
C THR A 101 0.67 -9.35 13.76
N SER A 102 0.17 -8.48 12.89
CA SER A 102 -0.23 -7.11 13.28
C SER A 102 -1.25 -6.54 12.30
N ASP A 103 -2.11 -5.69 12.83
CA ASP A 103 -2.88 -4.77 11.99
C ASP A 103 -1.94 -3.74 11.35
N VAL A 104 -2.25 -3.36 10.12
CA VAL A 104 -1.55 -2.36 9.33
C VAL A 104 -2.54 -1.30 8.87
N THR A 105 -2.27 -0.05 9.20
CA THR A 105 -2.97 1.10 8.62
C THR A 105 -1.98 1.98 7.90
N LEU A 106 -2.19 2.20 6.60
CA LEU A 106 -1.41 3.13 5.79
C LEU A 106 -2.31 4.23 5.24
N LEU A 107 -2.01 5.48 5.59
CA LEU A 107 -2.62 6.67 5.02
C LEU A 107 -1.61 7.39 4.11
N ILE A 108 -2.03 7.75 2.91
CA ILE A 108 -1.25 8.54 1.96
C ILE A 108 -2.00 9.82 1.63
N LEU A 109 -1.33 10.96 1.72
CA LEU A 109 -1.75 12.26 1.19
C LEU A 109 -1.10 12.39 -0.19
N ALA A 110 -1.85 12.00 -1.24
CA ALA A 110 -1.30 11.76 -2.57
C ALA A 110 -0.72 13.01 -3.23
N GLU A 111 -1.32 14.19 -2.99
CA GLU A 111 -0.85 15.47 -3.55
C GLU A 111 0.48 15.91 -2.94
N ASP A 112 0.69 15.61 -1.65
CA ASP A 112 1.88 16.02 -0.90
C ASP A 112 3.02 15.00 -1.02
N GLY A 113 2.74 13.78 -1.48
CA GLY A 113 3.74 12.70 -1.52
C GLY A 113 4.20 12.26 -0.13
N VAL A 114 3.35 12.42 0.89
CA VAL A 114 3.64 12.00 2.27
C VAL A 114 2.58 11.03 2.77
N GLY A 115 2.91 10.29 3.81
CA GLY A 115 1.99 9.36 4.43
C GLY A 115 2.31 9.07 5.89
N PHE A 116 1.55 8.15 6.45
CA PHE A 116 1.71 7.64 7.81
C PHE A 116 1.37 6.16 7.84
N ILE A 117 2.14 5.37 8.57
CA ILE A 117 1.84 3.96 8.83
C ILE A 117 1.78 3.65 10.32
N ARG A 118 0.82 2.80 10.69
CA ARG A 118 0.77 2.09 11.97
C ARG A 118 0.91 0.59 11.73
N VAL A 119 1.92 -0.04 12.32
CA VAL A 119 2.12 -1.50 12.32
C VAL A 119 3.05 -1.93 13.46
N GLY A 120 2.76 -3.03 14.16
CA GLY A 120 3.72 -3.71 15.04
C GLY A 120 4.39 -2.85 16.12
N GLY A 121 3.72 -1.83 16.65
CA GLY A 121 4.31 -0.82 17.56
C GLY A 121 4.84 0.47 16.89
N ILE A 122 5.18 0.40 15.60
CA ILE A 122 5.61 1.52 14.76
C ILE A 122 4.42 2.40 14.35
N ALA A 123 4.60 3.71 14.41
CA ALA A 123 3.61 4.75 14.12
C ALA A 123 4.33 5.94 13.46
N THR A 124 4.72 5.80 12.19
CA THR A 124 5.78 6.64 11.60
C THR A 124 5.34 7.41 10.34
N PRO A 125 5.83 8.66 10.13
CA PRO A 125 5.62 9.39 8.88
C PRO A 125 6.46 8.81 7.73
N LEU A 126 5.95 8.97 6.52
CA LEU A 126 6.49 8.39 5.29
C LEU A 126 6.62 9.43 4.18
N LEU A 127 7.62 9.22 3.32
CA LEU A 127 7.66 9.77 1.98
C LEU A 127 7.13 8.72 1.02
N CYS A 128 6.18 9.09 0.17
CA CYS A 128 5.43 8.18 -0.69
C CYS A 128 5.52 8.61 -2.15
N ALA A 129 5.81 7.64 -3.02
CA ALA A 129 5.85 7.83 -4.46
C ALA A 129 4.85 6.89 -5.14
N ARG A 130 4.03 7.46 -6.02
CA ARG A 130 3.22 6.66 -6.94
C ARG A 130 4.16 5.93 -7.91
N ARG A 131 3.91 4.64 -8.10
CA ARG A 131 4.66 3.79 -9.03
C ARG A 131 3.73 3.42 -10.18
N LEU A 132 4.10 3.87 -11.38
CA LEU A 132 3.40 3.44 -12.57
C LEU A 132 3.71 1.95 -12.82
N PRO A 133 2.75 1.17 -13.35
CA PRO A 133 3.07 -0.13 -13.91
C PRO A 133 4.16 0.06 -14.97
N TYR A 134 5.21 -0.78 -14.93
CA TYR A 134 6.21 -0.81 -15.99
C TYR A 134 5.50 -1.21 -17.30
N ASP A 135 5.58 -0.33 -18.30
CA ASP A 135 4.93 -0.44 -19.61
C ASP A 135 5.76 -1.21 -20.65
N GLY A 136 7.02 -1.54 -20.35
CA GLY A 136 7.77 -2.58 -21.06
C GLY A 136 7.95 -2.38 -22.56
N GLU A 137 8.05 -1.14 -23.05
CA GLU A 137 8.53 -0.89 -24.41
C GLU A 137 10.07 -0.96 -24.45
N GLU A 138 10.60 -2.11 -24.90
CA GLU A 138 11.93 -2.22 -25.54
C GLU A 138 11.82 -1.96 -27.05
#